data_AF-A0A3N4I2L0-F1
#
_entry.id   AF-A0A3N4I2L0-F1
#
_cell.length_a   1.000
_cell.length_b   1.000
_cell.length_c   1.000
_cell.angle_alpha   90.00
_cell.angle_beta   90.00
_cell.angle_gamma   90.00
#
_symmetry.space_group_name_H-M   'P 1'
#
loop_
_entity.id
_entity.type
_entity.pdbx_description
1 polymer ?
#
loop_
_entity_poly.entity_id
_entity_poly.type
_entity_poly.pdbx_seq_one_letter_code
_entity_poly.pdbx_strand_id
1 'polypeptide(L)'
;MVSFVELPYEIRLEVFKQLESSEDAVAFRNMDKSNHHLFTSTCFQRYGFLQPEELLIFRTLYKDGLMSRYTKTVFGHVHIATFKGNKEDFPTHSEQENDAVVAIVRGGNESEHARRHAMDVMRWLCCVEIERWKCDYVEDYEPKKEFYSRLVEAGLVAAACLCPSKNELNAIHEPNCGEGKYMALSGFLKACYENSSEQGGFHKSGICLYARFLLRVDLDALYVEDPSASILSENCDQLFGEMKAITLFMKCLQRLYQISASNVFPKPKILG
;
A
#
# COMPACT_ATOMS: atom_id res chain seq x y z
N MET A 1 -39.14 5.00 -25.21
CA MET A 1 -38.31 4.04 -24.45
C MET A 1 -37.87 4.79 -23.21
N VAL A 2 -38.29 4.36 -22.02
CA VAL A 2 -37.92 5.04 -20.76
C VAL A 2 -36.44 4.81 -20.52
N SER A 3 -35.68 5.89 -20.37
CA SER A 3 -34.24 5.79 -20.08
C SER A 3 -34.04 5.56 -18.59
N PHE A 4 -32.98 4.84 -18.20
CA PHE A 4 -32.60 4.69 -16.79
C PHE A 4 -32.37 6.04 -16.10
N VAL A 5 -32.05 7.08 -16.88
CA VAL A 5 -31.88 8.47 -16.45
C VAL A 5 -33.20 9.12 -16.02
N GLU A 6 -34.35 8.55 -16.37
CA GLU A 6 -35.68 9.06 -16.02
C GLU A 6 -36.24 8.39 -14.77
N LEU A 7 -35.56 7.39 -14.20
CA LEU A 7 -36.00 6.72 -12.99
C LEU A 7 -35.98 7.69 -11.80
N PRO A 8 -37.05 7.71 -10.98
CA PRO A 8 -37.09 8.45 -9.72
C PRO A 8 -35.95 8.05 -8.78
N TYR A 9 -35.60 8.97 -7.87
CA TYR A 9 -34.53 8.78 -6.89
C TYR A 9 -34.68 7.48 -6.10
N GLU A 10 -35.88 7.22 -5.61
CA GLU A 10 -36.22 6.10 -4.74
C GLU A 10 -35.95 4.78 -5.45
N ILE A 11 -36.34 4.69 -6.73
CA ILE A 11 -36.13 3.48 -7.54
C ILE A 11 -34.64 3.24 -7.78
N ARG A 12 -33.85 4.28 -8.06
CA ARG A 12 -32.40 4.15 -8.22
C ARG A 12 -31.74 3.68 -6.93
N LEU A 13 -32.21 4.17 -5.78
CA LEU A 13 -31.72 3.72 -4.48
C LEU A 13 -32.07 2.25 -4.21
N GLU A 14 -33.27 1.80 -4.56
CA GLU A 14 -33.66 0.39 -4.46
C GLU A 14 -32.83 -0.52 -5.39
N VAL A 15 -32.48 -0.05 -6.59
CA VAL A 15 -31.53 -0.77 -7.48
C VAL A 15 -30.14 -0.84 -6.83
N PHE A 16 -29.63 0.27 -6.31
CA PHE A 16 -28.31 0.32 -5.67
C PHE A 16 -28.19 -0.65 -4.49
N LYS A 17 -29.24 -0.77 -3.68
CA LYS A 17 -29.31 -1.72 -2.55
C LYS A 17 -29.21 -3.19 -2.95
N GLN A 18 -29.64 -3.51 -4.17
CA GLN A 18 -29.70 -4.88 -4.69
C GLN A 18 -28.42 -5.29 -5.43
N LEU A 19 -27.44 -4.38 -5.55
CA LEU A 19 -26.16 -4.72 -6.18
C LEU A 19 -25.38 -5.71 -5.32
N GLU A 20 -24.72 -6.65 -5.98
CA GLU A 20 -24.02 -7.75 -5.30
C GLU A 20 -22.58 -7.40 -4.93
N SER A 21 -21.96 -6.47 -5.65
CA SER A 21 -20.53 -6.14 -5.52
C SER A 21 -20.27 -4.64 -5.41
N SER A 22 -19.16 -4.30 -4.77
CA SER A 22 -18.67 -2.92 -4.74
C SER A 22 -18.30 -2.41 -6.13
N GLU A 23 -17.86 -3.27 -7.04
CA GLU A 23 -17.61 -2.90 -8.44
C GLU A 23 -18.87 -2.44 -9.15
N ASP A 24 -19.96 -3.18 -9.02
CA ASP A 24 -21.24 -2.82 -9.61
C ASP A 24 -21.76 -1.53 -9.01
N ALA A 25 -21.59 -1.32 -7.70
CA ALA A 25 -21.93 -0.07 -7.04
C ALA A 25 -21.16 1.13 -7.61
N VAL A 26 -19.85 0.97 -7.88
CA VAL A 26 -19.04 2.02 -8.51
C VAL A 26 -19.44 2.23 -9.97
N ALA A 27 -19.67 1.16 -10.73
CA ALA A 27 -20.12 1.26 -12.12
C ALA A 27 -21.48 1.98 -12.20
N PHE A 28 -22.42 1.61 -11.33
CA PHE A 28 -23.73 2.23 -11.24
C PHE A 28 -23.65 3.71 -10.87
N ARG A 29 -22.80 4.09 -9.91
CA ARG A 29 -22.52 5.49 -9.58
C ARG A 29 -22.02 6.27 -10.80
N ASN A 30 -21.21 5.66 -11.65
CA ASN A 30 -20.57 6.32 -12.79
C ASN A 30 -21.39 6.25 -14.09
N MET A 31 -22.56 5.60 -14.06
CA MET A 31 -23.41 5.47 -15.24
C MET A 31 -23.94 6.81 -15.77
N ASP A 32 -24.26 7.75 -14.86
CA ASP A 32 -24.69 9.10 -15.22
C ASP A 32 -24.33 10.12 -14.13
N LYS A 33 -24.44 11.42 -14.48
CA LYS A 33 -24.12 12.52 -13.55
C LYS A 33 -25.03 12.52 -12.33
N SER A 34 -26.32 12.20 -12.47
CA SER A 34 -27.26 12.19 -11.36
C SER A 34 -26.89 11.10 -10.34
N ASN A 35 -26.62 9.88 -10.80
CA ASN A 35 -26.10 8.79 -9.97
C ASN A 35 -24.80 9.18 -9.26
N HIS A 36 -23.90 9.88 -9.95
CA HIS A 36 -22.64 10.30 -9.35
C HIS A 36 -22.82 11.23 -8.16
N HIS A 37 -23.79 12.16 -8.23
CA HIS A 37 -24.12 13.07 -7.13
C HIS A 37 -24.92 12.36 -6.02
N LEU A 38 -25.71 11.35 -6.39
CA LEU A 38 -26.61 10.65 -5.50
C LEU A 38 -25.91 9.65 -4.58
N PHE A 39 -24.99 8.85 -5.14
CA PHE A 39 -24.33 7.77 -4.41
C PHE A 39 -23.01 8.25 -3.82
N THR A 40 -23.12 8.94 -2.68
CA THR A 40 -21.99 9.47 -1.91
C THR A 40 -21.27 8.39 -1.09
N SER A 41 -20.12 8.72 -0.51
CA SER A 41 -19.37 7.85 0.41
C SER A 41 -20.23 7.31 1.56
N THR A 42 -21.14 8.12 2.11
CA THR A 42 -22.08 7.69 3.16
C THR A 42 -23.06 6.63 2.64
N CYS A 43 -23.47 6.71 1.38
CA CYS A 43 -24.35 5.73 0.75
C CYS A 43 -23.65 4.38 0.59
N PHE A 44 -22.40 4.40 0.12
CA PHE A 44 -21.54 3.20 0.04
C PHE A 44 -21.40 2.54 1.42
N GLN A 45 -21.03 3.31 2.44
CA GLN A 45 -20.90 2.79 3.81
C GLN A 45 -22.22 2.21 4.35
N ARG A 46 -23.35 2.89 4.13
CA ARG A 46 -24.67 2.46 4.61
C ARG A 46 -25.09 1.09 4.10
N TYR A 47 -24.75 0.77 2.85
CA TYR A 47 -25.07 -0.53 2.24
C TYR A 47 -23.89 -1.49 2.27
N GLY A 48 -22.81 -1.11 2.97
CA GLY A 48 -21.63 -1.92 3.14
C GLY A 48 -20.95 -2.20 1.81
N PHE A 49 -20.80 -1.23 0.93
CA PHE A 49 -19.91 -1.30 -0.23
C PHE A 49 -18.61 -0.54 0.06
N LEU A 50 -17.50 -1.02 -0.50
CA LEU A 50 -16.24 -0.30 -0.55
C LEU A 50 -16.34 0.89 -1.49
N GLN A 51 -15.83 2.03 -1.04
CA GLN A 51 -15.78 3.25 -1.83
C GLN A 51 -14.83 3.10 -3.03
N PRO A 52 -14.98 3.91 -4.10
CA PRO A 52 -14.10 3.83 -5.27
C PRO A 52 -12.60 3.88 -4.94
N GLU A 53 -12.22 4.75 -3.99
CA GLU A 53 -10.82 4.88 -3.57
C GLU A 53 -10.32 3.63 -2.84
N GLU A 54 -11.19 2.99 -2.06
CA GLU A 54 -10.88 1.79 -1.28
C GLU A 54 -10.72 0.59 -2.19
N LEU A 55 -11.58 0.47 -3.21
CA LEU A 55 -11.40 -0.51 -4.27
C LEU A 55 -10.10 -0.31 -5.05
N LEU A 56 -9.70 0.93 -5.31
CA LEU A 56 -8.43 1.21 -5.99
C LEU A 56 -7.24 0.78 -5.12
N ILE A 57 -7.25 1.12 -3.83
CA ILE A 57 -6.23 0.66 -2.88
C ILE A 57 -6.19 -0.86 -2.85
N PHE A 58 -7.34 -1.50 -2.66
CA PHE A 58 -7.46 -2.95 -2.58
C PHE A 58 -6.90 -3.60 -3.85
N ARG A 59 -7.37 -3.22 -5.04
CA ARG A 59 -6.86 -3.73 -6.31
C ARG A 59 -5.36 -3.55 -6.46
N THR A 60 -4.80 -2.47 -5.95
CA THR A 60 -3.36 -2.21 -6.01
C THR A 60 -2.57 -3.11 -5.06
N LEU A 61 -3.03 -3.29 -3.83
CA LEU A 61 -2.40 -4.16 -2.82
C LEU A 61 -2.42 -5.65 -3.21
N TYR A 62 -3.41 -6.07 -4.01
CA TYR A 62 -3.53 -7.45 -4.49
C TYR A 62 -3.24 -7.63 -5.97
N LYS A 63 -2.71 -6.61 -6.65
CA LYS A 63 -2.49 -6.64 -8.11
C LYS A 63 -1.50 -7.71 -8.53
N ASP A 64 -0.41 -7.83 -7.77
CA ASP A 64 0.71 -8.71 -8.07
C ASP A 64 1.25 -9.38 -6.79
N GLY A 65 2.08 -10.41 -6.99
CA GLY A 65 2.63 -11.21 -5.89
C GLY A 65 3.49 -10.40 -4.92
N LEU A 66 4.17 -9.36 -5.41
CA LEU A 66 5.06 -8.53 -4.61
C LEU A 66 4.26 -7.60 -3.67
N MET A 67 3.25 -6.91 -4.20
CA MET A 67 2.33 -6.09 -3.41
C MET A 67 1.57 -6.92 -2.39
N SER A 68 1.14 -8.14 -2.78
CA SER A 68 0.48 -9.07 -1.86
C SER A 68 1.41 -9.51 -0.73
N ARG A 69 2.70 -9.77 -1.04
CA ARG A 69 3.74 -10.08 -0.03
C ARG A 69 3.87 -8.93 0.97
N TYR A 70 4.09 -7.71 0.49
CA TYR A 70 4.22 -6.53 1.35
C TYR A 70 2.99 -6.28 2.22
N THR A 71 1.79 -6.44 1.65
CA THR A 71 0.54 -6.30 2.39
C THR A 71 0.48 -7.29 3.55
N LYS A 72 0.73 -8.58 3.29
CA LYS A 72 0.71 -9.61 4.34
C LYS A 72 1.79 -9.38 5.39
N THR A 73 3.03 -9.12 4.96
CA THR A 73 4.16 -8.91 5.87
C THR A 73 3.89 -7.72 6.79
N VAL A 74 3.54 -6.56 6.23
CA VAL A 74 3.36 -5.34 7.02
C VAL A 74 2.16 -5.43 7.95
N PHE A 75 0.98 -5.85 7.45
CA PHE A 75 -0.21 -5.92 8.29
C PHE A 75 -0.13 -7.05 9.34
N GLY A 76 0.53 -8.17 9.01
CA GLY A 76 0.80 -9.24 9.97
C GLY A 76 1.69 -8.78 11.13
N HIS A 77 2.81 -8.13 10.81
CA HIS A 77 3.73 -7.60 11.84
C HIS A 77 3.08 -6.50 12.67
N VAL A 78 2.30 -5.61 12.06
CA VAL A 78 1.56 -4.58 12.81
C VAL A 78 0.53 -5.24 13.72
N HIS A 79 -0.21 -6.25 13.26
CA HIS A 79 -1.14 -6.98 14.12
C HIS A 79 -0.43 -7.57 15.34
N ILE A 80 0.68 -8.29 15.13
CA ILE A 80 1.50 -8.85 16.22
C ILE A 80 1.92 -7.75 17.21
N ALA A 81 2.34 -6.59 16.70
CA ALA A 81 2.76 -5.47 17.53
C ALA A 81 1.63 -4.86 18.38
N THR A 82 0.36 -5.09 18.03
CA THR A 82 -0.80 -4.67 18.84
C THR A 82 -1.14 -5.63 19.98
N PHE A 83 -0.52 -6.81 20.04
CA PHE A 83 -0.81 -7.81 21.05
C PHE A 83 -0.40 -7.31 22.45
N LYS A 84 -1.31 -7.44 23.43
CA LYS A 84 -1.16 -6.93 24.81
C LYS A 84 -0.81 -8.02 25.85
N GLY A 85 -0.58 -9.26 25.43
CA GLY A 85 -0.19 -10.35 26.35
C GLY A 85 1.28 -10.30 26.77
N ASN A 86 1.67 -11.24 27.64
CA ASN A 86 3.05 -11.32 28.13
C ASN A 86 3.98 -11.83 27.01
N LYS A 87 5.27 -11.46 27.09
CA LYS A 87 6.29 -11.88 26.12
C LYS A 87 6.45 -13.41 26.02
N GLU A 88 6.00 -14.14 27.04
CA GLU A 88 6.00 -15.61 27.11
C GLU A 88 4.81 -16.24 26.35
N ASP A 89 3.70 -15.50 26.18
CA ASP A 89 2.53 -15.93 25.40
C ASP A 89 2.74 -15.74 23.89
N PHE A 90 3.82 -15.04 23.51
CA PHE A 90 4.09 -14.56 22.17
C PHE A 90 4.30 -15.70 21.14
N PRO A 91 5.04 -16.79 21.39
CA PRO A 91 5.38 -17.73 20.32
C PRO A 91 4.18 -18.50 19.76
N THR A 92 3.22 -18.89 20.60
CA THR A 92 2.15 -19.83 20.18
C THR A 92 0.85 -19.13 19.79
N HIS A 93 0.53 -18.01 20.43
CA HIS A 93 -0.67 -17.23 20.10
C HIS A 93 -0.45 -16.20 18.98
N SER A 94 0.76 -15.63 18.84
CA SER A 94 0.99 -14.63 17.80
C SER A 94 1.09 -15.22 16.39
N GLU A 95 1.61 -16.45 16.24
CA GLU A 95 1.67 -17.13 14.93
C GLU A 95 0.27 -17.47 14.40
N GLN A 96 -0.60 -18.05 15.24
CA GLN A 96 -1.97 -18.39 14.84
C GLN A 96 -2.82 -17.16 14.51
N GLU A 97 -2.71 -16.09 15.30
CA GLU A 97 -3.43 -14.85 15.03
C GLU A 97 -2.86 -14.08 13.83
N ASN A 98 -1.54 -14.13 13.61
CA ASN A 98 -0.90 -13.60 12.41
C ASN A 98 -1.38 -14.36 11.17
N ASP A 99 -1.44 -15.69 11.23
CA ASP A 99 -1.99 -16.52 10.15
C ASP A 99 -3.45 -16.18 9.89
N ALA A 100 -4.25 -15.89 10.92
CA ALA A 100 -5.63 -15.44 10.75
C ALA A 100 -5.72 -14.08 10.03
N VAL A 101 -4.91 -13.09 10.42
CA VAL A 101 -4.87 -11.79 9.73
C VAL A 101 -4.36 -11.93 8.30
N VAL A 102 -3.31 -12.71 8.08
CA VAL A 102 -2.77 -13.01 6.75
C VAL A 102 -3.79 -13.75 5.91
N ALA A 103 -4.57 -14.66 6.49
CA ALA A 103 -5.66 -15.38 5.81
C ALA A 103 -6.81 -14.43 5.45
N ILE A 104 -7.22 -13.54 6.35
CA ILE A 104 -8.25 -12.52 6.07
C ILE A 104 -7.81 -11.59 4.93
N VAL A 105 -6.59 -11.06 5.03
CA VAL A 105 -5.98 -10.22 4.00
C VAL A 105 -5.91 -10.99 2.67
N ARG A 106 -5.42 -12.23 2.67
CA ARG A 106 -5.33 -13.08 1.46
C ARG A 106 -6.70 -13.41 0.85
N GLY A 107 -7.70 -13.72 1.69
CA GLY A 107 -9.03 -14.16 1.29
C GLY A 107 -9.91 -13.03 0.75
N GLY A 108 -9.48 -11.77 0.83
CA GLY A 108 -10.29 -10.65 0.37
C GLY A 108 -10.59 -10.62 -1.14
N ASN A 109 -10.04 -11.54 -1.93
CA ASN A 109 -10.42 -11.75 -3.34
C ASN A 109 -11.53 -12.80 -3.54
N GLU A 110 -11.98 -13.51 -2.50
CA GLU A 110 -12.90 -14.64 -2.63
C GLU A 110 -14.37 -14.23 -2.71
N SER A 111 -14.77 -13.19 -1.96
CA SER A 111 -16.14 -12.68 -1.94
C SER A 111 -16.18 -11.21 -1.53
N GLU A 112 -17.28 -10.52 -1.84
CA GLU A 112 -17.51 -9.15 -1.39
C GLU A 112 -17.51 -9.04 0.14
N HIS A 113 -18.01 -10.05 0.85
CA HIS A 113 -17.92 -10.09 2.31
C HIS A 113 -16.46 -10.17 2.80
N ALA A 114 -15.66 -11.08 2.24
CA ALA A 114 -14.25 -11.22 2.60
C ALA A 114 -13.45 -9.95 2.29
N ARG A 115 -13.74 -9.30 1.14
CA ARG A 115 -13.09 -8.05 0.74
C ARG A 115 -13.34 -6.92 1.73
N ARG A 116 -14.59 -6.77 2.16
CA ARG A 116 -14.99 -5.77 3.16
C ARG A 116 -14.33 -6.04 4.49
N HIS A 117 -14.35 -7.29 4.93
CA HIS A 117 -13.72 -7.69 6.17
C HIS A 117 -12.20 -7.43 6.15
N ALA A 118 -11.52 -7.78 5.07
CA ALA A 118 -10.10 -7.47 4.88
C ALA A 118 -9.83 -5.96 4.91
N MET A 119 -10.68 -5.15 4.26
CA MET A 119 -10.54 -3.70 4.31
C MET A 119 -10.72 -3.14 5.72
N ASP A 120 -11.72 -3.61 6.47
CA ASP A 120 -11.97 -3.17 7.85
C ASP A 120 -10.78 -3.50 8.78
N VAL A 121 -10.19 -4.69 8.61
CA VAL A 121 -8.95 -5.09 9.33
C VAL A 121 -7.79 -4.16 8.96
N MET A 122 -7.55 -3.91 7.67
CA MET A 122 -6.46 -3.03 7.24
C MET A 122 -6.66 -1.58 7.72
N ARG A 123 -7.89 -1.04 7.70
CA ARG A 123 -8.20 0.30 8.22
C ARG A 123 -7.90 0.41 9.72
N TRP A 124 -8.35 -0.57 10.49
CA TRP A 124 -8.09 -0.61 11.93
C TRP A 124 -6.57 -0.68 12.21
N LEU A 125 -5.84 -1.57 11.54
CA LEU A 125 -4.39 -1.71 11.70
C LEU A 125 -3.61 -0.47 11.25
N CYS A 126 -4.12 0.32 10.30
CA CYS A 126 -3.49 1.58 9.94
C CYS A 126 -3.56 2.64 11.05
N CYS A 127 -4.57 2.60 11.91
CA CYS A 127 -4.81 3.63 12.92
C CYS A 127 -4.57 3.16 14.35
N VAL A 128 -4.27 1.88 14.57
CA VAL A 128 -3.98 1.36 15.90
C VAL A 128 -2.70 1.97 16.45
N GLU A 129 -2.72 2.36 17.73
CA GLU A 129 -1.53 2.78 18.43
C GLU A 129 -0.63 1.58 18.68
N ILE A 130 0.60 1.66 18.18
CA ILE A 130 1.63 0.65 18.41
C ILE A 130 2.53 1.17 19.52
N GLU A 131 2.69 0.40 20.58
CA GLU A 131 3.61 0.70 21.67
C GLU A 131 5.06 0.70 21.15
N ARG A 132 5.73 1.87 21.18
CA ARG A 132 7.09 2.09 20.63
C ARG A 132 8.13 1.06 21.07
N TRP A 133 8.05 0.59 22.31
CA TRP A 133 9.02 -0.28 22.96
C TRP A 133 8.91 -1.77 22.59
N LYS A 134 7.93 -2.17 21.77
CA LYS A 134 7.88 -3.52 21.17
C LYS A 134 8.68 -3.62 19.88
N CYS A 135 9.42 -2.57 19.53
CA CYS A 135 10.16 -2.46 18.30
C CYS A 135 11.58 -1.95 18.57
N ASP A 136 12.37 -2.76 19.28
CA ASP A 136 13.80 -2.50 19.53
C ASP A 136 14.60 -2.25 18.23
N TYR A 137 14.04 -2.58 17.06
CA TYR A 137 14.66 -2.42 15.75
C TYR A 137 14.33 -1.10 15.03
N VAL A 138 13.35 -0.30 15.49
CA VAL A 138 12.88 0.89 14.76
C VAL A 138 13.55 2.19 15.20
N GLU A 139 14.02 2.30 16.45
CA GLU A 139 14.57 3.57 16.98
C GLU A 139 16.04 3.81 16.63
N ASP A 140 16.84 2.76 16.42
CA ASP A 140 18.30 2.89 16.23
C ASP A 140 18.80 2.69 14.79
N TYR A 141 17.90 2.41 13.83
CA TYR A 141 18.33 2.03 12.48
C TYR A 141 18.53 3.23 11.53
N GLU A 142 19.68 3.92 11.69
CA GLU A 142 20.17 4.82 10.65
C GLU A 142 20.62 4.04 9.41
N PRO A 143 20.23 4.44 8.18
CA PRO A 143 20.89 3.95 6.99
C PRO A 143 22.37 4.21 7.08
N LYS A 144 23.15 3.12 7.05
CA LYS A 144 24.58 3.19 6.81
C LYS A 144 24.76 4.13 5.63
N LYS A 145 25.45 5.24 5.85
CA LYS A 145 25.68 6.28 4.84
C LYS A 145 26.14 5.69 3.51
N GLU A 146 26.89 4.60 3.58
CA GLU A 146 27.36 3.77 2.47
C GLU A 146 26.23 3.20 1.61
N PHE A 147 25.14 2.69 2.20
CA PHE A 147 23.99 2.17 1.46
C PHE A 147 23.29 3.27 0.66
N TYR A 148 23.05 4.42 1.31
CA TYR A 148 22.46 5.57 0.63
C TYR A 148 23.35 6.10 -0.51
N SER A 149 24.65 6.25 -0.25
CA SER A 149 25.62 6.67 -1.27
C SER A 149 25.65 5.72 -2.45
N ARG A 150 25.59 4.40 -2.21
CA ARG A 150 25.58 3.39 -3.27
C ARG A 150 24.27 3.34 -4.04
N LEU A 151 23.12 3.56 -3.39
CA LEU A 151 21.83 3.70 -4.07
C LEU A 151 21.80 4.91 -5.00
N VAL A 152 22.32 6.05 -4.53
CA VAL A 152 22.47 7.26 -5.34
C VAL A 152 23.44 7.01 -6.49
N GLU A 153 24.58 6.37 -6.22
CA GLU A 153 25.55 6.00 -7.25
C GLU A 153 24.95 5.05 -8.28
N ALA A 154 24.20 4.02 -7.87
CA ALA A 154 23.48 3.14 -8.79
C ALA A 154 22.44 3.88 -9.63
N GLY A 155 21.72 4.85 -9.03
CA GLY A 155 20.80 5.74 -9.74
C GLY A 155 21.52 6.65 -10.75
N LEU A 156 22.68 7.19 -10.37
CA LEU A 156 23.51 8.04 -11.24
C LEU A 156 24.15 7.24 -12.37
N VAL A 157 24.63 6.03 -12.10
CA VAL A 157 25.17 5.10 -13.10
C VAL A 157 24.06 4.67 -14.06
N ALA A 158 22.88 4.31 -13.55
CA ALA A 158 21.72 4.02 -14.39
C ALA A 158 21.32 5.20 -15.28
N ALA A 159 21.42 6.44 -14.77
CA ALA A 159 21.20 7.66 -15.56
C ALA A 159 22.33 7.94 -16.56
N ALA A 160 23.59 7.64 -16.20
CA ALA A 160 24.77 7.90 -17.03
C ALA A 160 24.96 6.89 -18.17
N CYS A 161 24.59 5.62 -17.97
CA CYS A 161 24.57 4.58 -19.01
C CYS A 161 23.58 4.90 -20.15
N LEU A 162 22.82 5.99 -20.05
CA LEU A 162 21.81 6.43 -21.01
C LEU A 162 22.18 7.71 -21.76
N CYS A 163 23.42 8.17 -21.61
CA CYS A 163 24.01 9.21 -22.45
C CYS A 163 25.31 8.72 -23.09
N PRO A 164 25.25 7.86 -24.13
CA PRO A 164 26.39 7.69 -25.01
C PRO A 164 26.48 8.92 -25.91
N SER A 165 27.29 9.89 -25.52
CA SER A 165 27.73 11.07 -26.28
C SER A 165 26.81 12.31 -26.30
N LYS A 166 27.46 13.48 -26.12
CA LYS A 166 26.88 14.84 -26.16
C LYS A 166 26.38 15.28 -27.55
N ASN A 167 26.31 14.41 -28.57
CA ASN A 167 26.15 14.84 -29.96
C ASN A 167 24.84 14.43 -30.65
N GLU A 168 23.91 13.74 -30.00
CA GLU A 168 22.63 13.35 -30.61
C GLU A 168 21.45 13.95 -29.83
N LEU A 169 21.30 15.27 -29.91
CA LEU A 169 20.28 16.03 -29.17
C LEU A 169 18.93 16.16 -29.90
N ASN A 170 18.71 15.48 -31.02
CA ASN A 170 17.52 15.70 -31.87
C ASN A 170 16.76 14.43 -32.27
N ALA A 171 17.01 13.28 -31.65
CA ALA A 171 16.23 12.09 -31.90
C ALA A 171 15.78 11.45 -30.59
N ILE A 172 14.52 11.03 -30.59
CA ILE A 172 13.84 10.14 -29.61
C ILE A 172 12.96 10.90 -28.60
N HIS A 173 11.79 11.29 -29.10
CA HIS A 173 10.55 11.31 -28.32
C HIS A 173 10.08 9.85 -28.05
N GLU A 174 10.83 9.13 -27.22
CA GLU A 174 10.29 7.96 -26.51
C GLU A 174 10.68 8.03 -25.04
N PRO A 175 9.71 7.89 -24.10
CA PRO A 175 9.95 7.97 -22.66
C PRO A 175 10.50 6.64 -22.14
N ASN A 176 11.64 6.18 -22.64
CA ASN A 176 12.07 4.81 -22.42
C ASN A 176 13.42 4.73 -21.68
N CYS A 177 13.39 3.97 -20.57
CA CYS A 177 14.49 3.48 -19.72
C CYS A 177 14.95 4.36 -18.54
N GLY A 178 15.51 5.56 -18.75
CA GLY A 178 16.30 6.25 -17.69
C GLY A 178 15.55 7.07 -16.67
N GLU A 179 14.70 7.96 -17.18
CA GLU A 179 13.87 8.82 -16.35
C GLU A 179 13.00 7.99 -15.40
N GLY A 180 12.52 6.82 -15.86
CA GLY A 180 11.75 5.89 -15.05
C GLY A 180 12.51 5.28 -13.87
N LYS A 181 13.83 5.07 -13.96
CA LYS A 181 14.67 4.54 -12.88
C LYS A 181 14.98 5.62 -11.85
N TYR A 182 15.34 6.82 -12.30
CA TYR A 182 15.52 7.97 -11.41
C TYR A 182 14.24 8.32 -10.65
N MET A 183 13.09 8.38 -11.34
CA MET A 183 11.79 8.63 -10.69
C MET A 183 11.41 7.55 -9.69
N ALA A 184 11.77 6.28 -9.94
CA ALA A 184 11.57 5.18 -9.00
C ALA A 184 12.40 5.38 -7.72
N LEU A 185 13.70 5.67 -7.87
CA LEU A 185 14.59 5.92 -6.74
C LEU A 185 14.14 7.14 -5.94
N SER A 186 13.86 8.26 -6.61
CA SER A 186 13.38 9.48 -5.97
C SER A 186 12.06 9.25 -5.23
N GLY A 187 11.10 8.55 -5.85
CA GLY A 187 9.84 8.17 -5.23
C GLY A 187 10.03 7.27 -3.99
N PHE A 188 10.94 6.31 -4.07
CA PHE A 188 11.28 5.40 -2.97
C PHE A 188 11.92 6.16 -1.81
N LEU A 189 12.92 7.01 -2.10
CA LEU A 189 13.60 7.82 -1.10
C LEU A 189 12.62 8.75 -0.39
N LYS A 190 11.73 9.38 -1.15
CA LYS A 190 10.65 10.21 -0.62
C LYS A 190 9.70 9.42 0.29
N ALA A 191 9.21 8.27 -0.17
CA ALA A 191 8.28 7.46 0.61
C ALA A 191 8.90 6.93 1.91
N CYS A 192 10.15 6.46 1.85
CA CYS A 192 10.78 5.73 2.95
C CYS A 192 11.60 6.61 3.90
N TYR A 193 12.20 7.70 3.40
CA TYR A 193 13.21 8.47 4.16
C TYR A 193 12.89 9.95 4.33
N GLU A 194 12.06 10.53 3.46
CA GLU A 194 11.70 11.94 3.64
C GLU A 194 10.81 12.07 4.89
N ASN A 195 11.38 12.65 5.94
CA ASN A 195 10.67 13.09 7.14
C ASN A 195 10.25 14.54 6.90
N SER A 196 9.25 14.73 6.06
CA SER A 196 8.65 16.03 5.93
C SER A 196 7.91 16.35 7.23
N SER A 197 8.37 17.37 7.95
CA SER A 197 7.67 17.94 9.11
C SER A 197 6.25 18.40 8.79
N GLU A 198 5.92 18.56 7.51
CA GLU A 198 4.63 18.97 6.98
C GLU A 198 3.72 17.78 6.56
N GLN A 199 4.25 16.57 6.37
CA GLN A 199 3.50 15.43 5.83
C GLN A 199 2.55 14.73 6.84
N GLY A 200 2.27 15.34 7.99
CA GLY A 200 1.09 15.02 8.82
C GLY A 200 1.17 13.71 9.62
N GLY A 201 0.02 13.29 10.17
CA GLY A 201 -0.09 12.17 11.13
C GLY A 201 0.39 10.81 10.61
N PHE A 202 0.42 10.58 9.30
CA PHE A 202 0.81 9.29 8.72
C PHE A 202 2.29 8.95 8.96
N HIS A 203 3.23 9.88 8.76
CA HIS A 203 4.67 9.59 8.90
C HIS A 203 5.08 9.28 10.34
N LYS A 204 4.27 9.70 11.32
CA LYS A 204 4.44 9.39 12.73
C LYS A 204 3.64 8.17 13.18
N SER A 205 2.81 7.60 12.29
CA SER A 205 1.98 6.44 12.60
C SER A 205 2.83 5.17 12.71
N GLY A 206 2.43 4.26 13.59
CA GLY A 206 3.10 2.98 13.77
C GLY A 206 3.18 2.17 12.47
N ILE A 207 2.10 2.13 11.69
CA ILE A 207 2.05 1.42 10.40
C ILE A 207 3.11 1.94 9.41
N CYS A 208 3.33 3.25 9.35
CA CYS A 208 4.34 3.83 8.45
C CYS A 208 5.75 3.44 8.89
N LEU A 209 6.03 3.52 10.20
CA LEU A 209 7.33 3.16 10.76
C LEU A 209 7.65 1.68 10.54
N TYR A 210 6.67 0.80 10.77
CA TYR A 210 6.81 -0.65 10.51
C TYR A 210 7.00 -0.95 9.03
N ALA A 211 6.19 -0.35 8.15
CA ALA A 211 6.32 -0.54 6.71
C ALA A 211 7.71 -0.10 6.22
N ARG A 212 8.19 1.06 6.67
CA ARG A 212 9.54 1.56 6.34
C ARG A 212 10.63 0.59 6.79
N PHE A 213 10.54 0.07 8.01
CA PHE A 213 11.51 -0.87 8.54
C PHE A 213 11.52 -2.18 7.73
N LEU A 214 10.37 -2.85 7.60
CA LEU A 214 10.25 -4.16 6.97
C LEU A 214 10.64 -4.13 5.49
N LEU A 215 10.11 -3.16 4.74
CA LEU A 215 10.39 -3.02 3.31
C LEU A 215 11.83 -2.63 3.02
N ARG A 216 12.49 -1.98 3.98
CA ARG A 216 13.91 -1.65 3.90
C ARG A 216 14.78 -2.87 4.18
N VAL A 217 14.45 -3.69 5.18
CA VAL A 217 15.19 -4.93 5.47
C VAL A 217 15.16 -5.87 4.26
N ASP A 218 14.01 -6.00 3.60
CA ASP A 218 13.88 -6.78 2.36
C ASP A 218 14.83 -6.25 1.26
N LEU A 219 14.91 -4.92 1.11
CA LEU A 219 15.76 -4.29 0.08
C LEU A 219 17.25 -4.35 0.43
N ASP A 220 17.60 -4.26 1.72
CA ASP A 220 18.96 -4.44 2.22
C ASP A 220 19.44 -5.89 2.00
N ALA A 221 18.56 -6.89 2.22
CA ALA A 221 18.88 -8.30 2.00
C ALA A 221 19.23 -8.58 0.53
N LEU A 222 18.48 -8.01 -0.41
CA LEU A 222 18.78 -8.09 -1.85
C LEU A 222 20.14 -7.46 -2.21
N TYR A 223 20.65 -6.56 -1.37
CA TYR A 223 21.90 -5.84 -1.61
C TYR A 223 23.12 -6.50 -0.93
N VAL A 224 22.93 -7.17 0.21
CA VAL A 224 24.02 -7.77 1.00
C VAL A 224 24.54 -9.08 0.39
N GLU A 225 23.72 -9.81 -0.37
CA GLU A 225 24.10 -11.13 -0.89
C GLU A 225 25.24 -11.09 -1.92
N ASP A 226 25.49 -9.98 -2.63
CA ASP A 226 26.69 -9.84 -3.46
C ASP A 226 27.07 -8.36 -3.75
N PRO A 227 28.07 -7.79 -3.07
CA PRO A 227 28.43 -6.38 -3.18
C PRO A 227 29.22 -6.02 -4.46
N SER A 228 29.36 -6.94 -5.41
CA SER A 228 30.09 -6.68 -6.66
C SER A 228 29.30 -5.79 -7.62
N ALA A 229 29.97 -4.80 -8.22
CA ALA A 229 29.37 -3.84 -9.15
C ALA A 229 28.79 -4.49 -10.43
N SER A 230 29.18 -5.73 -10.76
CA SER A 230 28.67 -6.48 -11.92
C SER A 230 27.20 -6.86 -11.76
N ILE A 231 26.75 -7.20 -10.54
CA ILE A 231 25.38 -7.66 -10.29
C ILE A 231 24.38 -6.50 -10.25
N LEU A 232 24.83 -5.28 -9.89
CA LEU A 232 23.99 -4.10 -10.03
C LEU A 232 23.55 -3.89 -11.48
N SER A 233 24.34 -4.30 -12.48
CA SER A 233 23.91 -4.22 -13.88
C SER A 233 22.86 -5.27 -14.26
N GLU A 234 22.97 -6.50 -13.74
CA GLU A 234 22.08 -7.62 -14.06
C GLU A 234 20.75 -7.59 -13.28
N ASN A 235 20.78 -7.13 -12.02
CA ASN A 235 19.61 -7.05 -11.13
C ASN A 235 19.02 -5.63 -11.02
N CYS A 236 19.53 -4.68 -11.80
CA CYS A 236 19.09 -3.28 -11.79
C CYS A 236 17.57 -3.16 -11.97
N ASP A 237 17.02 -3.85 -12.96
CA ASP A 237 15.59 -3.75 -13.29
C ASP A 237 14.70 -4.36 -12.21
N GLN A 238 15.15 -5.44 -11.58
CA GLN A 238 14.45 -6.03 -10.42
C GLN A 238 14.45 -5.05 -9.24
N LEU A 239 15.61 -4.49 -8.89
CA LEU A 239 15.76 -3.53 -7.79
C LEU A 239 14.86 -2.29 -7.99
N PHE A 240 14.89 -1.69 -9.20
CA PHE A 240 14.02 -0.54 -9.50
C PHE A 240 12.53 -0.94 -9.56
N GLY A 241 12.22 -2.16 -9.98
CA GLY A 241 10.88 -2.73 -9.90
C GLY A 241 10.38 -2.81 -8.45
N GLU A 242 11.20 -3.31 -7.54
CA GLU A 242 10.88 -3.37 -6.12
C GLU A 242 10.73 -1.99 -5.50
N MET A 243 11.61 -1.04 -5.82
CA MET A 243 11.48 0.36 -5.36
C MET A 243 10.17 1.00 -5.82
N LYS A 244 9.74 0.76 -7.07
CA LYS A 244 8.43 1.24 -7.57
C LYS A 244 7.28 0.61 -6.79
N ALA A 245 7.34 -0.69 -6.53
CA ALA A 245 6.32 -1.41 -5.77
C ALA A 245 6.24 -0.89 -4.33
N ILE A 246 7.37 -0.73 -3.64
CA ILE A 246 7.44 -0.14 -2.29
C ILE A 246 6.86 1.27 -2.28
N THR A 247 7.23 2.11 -3.25
CA THR A 247 6.70 3.48 -3.36
C THR A 247 5.18 3.48 -3.52
N LEU A 248 4.66 2.61 -4.38
CA LEU A 248 3.22 2.48 -4.61
C LEU A 248 2.50 1.96 -3.37
N PHE A 249 3.07 0.95 -2.70
CA PHE A 249 2.56 0.39 -1.44
C PHE A 249 2.47 1.46 -0.34
N MET A 250 3.53 2.25 -0.16
CA MET A 250 3.56 3.34 0.82
C MET A 250 2.50 4.40 0.52
N LYS A 251 2.25 4.72 -0.76
CA LYS A 251 1.15 5.63 -1.16
C LYS A 251 -0.23 5.03 -0.85
N CYS A 252 -0.42 3.73 -1.07
CA CYS A 252 -1.64 3.02 -0.69
C CYS A 252 -1.87 3.07 0.82
N LEU A 253 -0.83 2.80 1.63
CA LEU A 253 -0.90 2.91 3.09
C LEU A 253 -1.22 4.33 3.55
N GLN A 254 -0.58 5.35 2.95
CA GLN A 254 -0.86 6.74 3.27
C GLN A 254 -2.32 7.09 2.99
N ARG A 255 -2.85 6.69 1.84
CA ARG A 255 -4.24 6.96 1.49
C ARG A 255 -5.21 6.20 2.40
N LEU A 256 -4.92 4.93 2.68
CA LEU A 256 -5.70 4.13 3.61
C LEU A 256 -5.72 4.75 5.01
N TYR A 257 -4.58 5.23 5.50
CA TYR A 257 -4.48 5.97 6.76
C TYR A 257 -5.34 7.24 6.75
N GLN A 258 -5.33 8.03 5.68
CA GLN A 258 -6.15 9.25 5.58
C GLN A 258 -7.66 8.95 5.62
N ILE A 259 -8.10 7.91 4.89
CA ILE A 259 -9.49 7.44 4.91
C ILE A 259 -9.85 6.96 6.34
N SER A 260 -8.90 6.29 6.98
CA SER A 260 -9.12 5.66 8.28
C SER A 260 -9.11 6.67 9.42
N ALA A 261 -8.19 7.64 9.43
CA ALA A 261 -8.06 8.65 10.49
C ALA A 261 -9.28 9.58 10.59
N SER A 262 -10.11 9.65 9.55
CA SER A 262 -11.33 10.45 9.54
C SER A 262 -12.51 9.76 10.25
N ASN A 263 -12.41 8.48 10.58
CA ASN A 263 -13.49 7.72 11.21
C ASN A 263 -12.94 6.84 12.35
N VAL A 264 -13.67 6.69 13.45
CA VAL A 264 -13.30 5.76 14.51
C VAL A 264 -13.69 4.35 14.08
N PHE A 265 -12.71 3.48 13.81
CA PHE A 265 -12.96 2.08 13.46
C PHE A 265 -12.82 1.20 14.71
N PRO A 266 -13.89 0.49 15.13
CA PRO A 266 -13.77 -0.50 16.20
C PRO A 266 -12.86 -1.64 15.75
N LYS A 267 -12.16 -2.29 16.70
CA LYS A 267 -11.35 -3.48 16.41
C LYS A 267 -12.28 -4.55 15.79
N PRO A 268 -12.02 -5.00 14.55
CA PRO A 268 -12.82 -6.05 13.95
C PRO A 268 -12.60 -7.38 14.68
N LYS A 269 -13.58 -8.28 14.60
CA LYS A 269 -13.41 -9.66 15.07
C LYS A 269 -12.47 -10.38 14.13
N ILE A 270 -11.29 -10.75 14.61
CA ILE A 270 -10.25 -11.44 13.82
C ILE A 270 -10.42 -12.96 13.91
N LEU A 271 -11.08 -13.45 14.96
CA LEU A 271 -11.34 -14.87 15.21
C LEU A 271 -12.85 -15.10 15.28
N GLY A 272 -13.31 -16.17 14.61
CA GLY A 272 -14.67 -16.71 14.64
C GLY A 272 -14.63 -18.19 14.97
#